data_AF-A0A2E0X402-F1
#
_entry.id   AF-A0A2E0X402-F1
#
_cell.length_a   1.000
_cell.length_b   1.000
_cell.length_c   1.000
_cell.angle_alpha   90.00
_cell.angle_beta   90.00
_cell.angle_gamma   90.00
#
_symmetry.space_group_name_H-M   'P 1'
#
loop_
_entity.id
_entity.type
_entity.pdbx_description
1 polymer ?
#
loop_
_entity_poly.entity_id
_entity_poly.type
_entity_poly.pdbx_seq_one_letter_code
_entity_poly.pdbx_strand_id
1 'polypeptide(L)'
;MERKVLGYIMLRKGPNKPCLVGFITPLADAAKLLSKTFVLPGLGSRLIVCSSASLLFFVSNVLFWCFYSSQSTAYLSSHVVFVLALLSLPVFGVLGIG
;
A
#
# COMPACT_ATOMS: atom_id res chain seq x y z
N MET A 1 -4.29 -4.24 11.36
CA MET A 1 -4.35 -5.63 11.88
C MET A 1 -2.95 -6.19 12.15
N GLU A 2 -2.01 -6.00 11.23
CA GLU A 2 -0.59 -6.36 11.36
C GLU A 2 0.03 -6.05 12.73
N ARG A 3 -0.06 -4.80 13.22
CA ARG A 3 0.45 -4.41 14.56
C ARG A 3 -0.16 -5.19 15.74
N LYS A 4 -1.38 -5.73 15.59
CA LYS A 4 -1.98 -6.62 16.60
C LYS A 4 -1.46 -8.04 16.48
N VAL A 5 -1.36 -8.58 15.25
CA VAL A 5 -0.82 -9.93 14.99
C VAL A 5 0.62 -10.05 15.48
N LEU A 6 1.47 -9.08 15.17
CA LEU A 6 2.84 -9.01 15.71
C LEU A 6 2.88 -8.86 17.24
N GLY A 7 1.91 -8.15 17.83
CA GLY A 7 1.75 -8.10 19.28
C GLY A 7 1.47 -9.49 19.87
N TYR A 8 0.52 -10.22 19.28
CA TYR A 8 0.17 -11.58 19.71
C TYR A 8 1.36 -12.54 19.60
N ILE A 9 2.14 -12.48 18.51
CA ILE A 9 3.34 -13.31 18.32
C ILE A 9 4.42 -12.98 19.36
N MET A 10 4.60 -11.69 19.68
CA MET A 10 5.62 -11.21 20.64
C MET A 10 5.13 -11.20 22.11
N LEU A 11 3.97 -11.80 22.41
CA LEU A 11 3.35 -11.79 23.76
C LEU A 11 3.20 -10.39 24.38
N ARG A 12 3.05 -9.35 23.55
CA ARG A 12 2.73 -7.99 24.01
C ARG A 12 1.38 -7.56 23.46
N LYS A 13 0.60 -6.83 24.26
CA LYS A 13 -0.64 -6.24 23.75
C LYS A 13 -0.27 -5.23 22.66
N GLY A 14 -0.74 -5.49 21.43
CA GLY A 14 -0.71 -4.51 20.35
C GLY A 14 -1.55 -3.27 20.70
N PRO A 15 -1.64 -2.28 19.80
CA PRO A 15 -2.30 -1.01 20.10
C PRO A 15 -3.74 -1.22 20.60
N ASN A 16 -3.96 -0.91 21.88
CA ASN A 16 -5.20 -1.22 22.61
C ASN A 16 -5.95 0.04 23.13
N LYS A 17 -5.46 1.26 22.86
CA LYS A 17 -6.09 2.55 23.21
C LYS A 17 -5.73 3.62 22.13
N PRO A 18 -6.54 4.68 21.85
CA PRO A 18 -7.92 4.98 22.26
C PRO A 18 -8.94 4.74 21.13
N CYS A 19 -10.18 4.40 21.53
CA CYS A 19 -11.37 4.19 20.70
C CYS A 19 -11.41 2.88 19.84
N LEU A 20 -12.53 2.16 19.96
CA LEU A 20 -12.90 0.91 19.27
C LEU A 20 -11.70 0.02 18.82
N VAL A 21 -11.06 -0.64 19.78
CA VAL A 21 -10.04 -1.70 19.55
C VAL A 21 -8.96 -1.30 18.52
N GLY A 22 -8.57 -0.02 18.43
CA GLY A 22 -7.49 0.43 17.53
C GLY A 22 -7.89 0.61 16.06
N PHE A 23 -9.19 0.74 15.74
CA PHE A 23 -9.65 1.12 14.40
C PHE A 23 -9.22 2.55 14.03
N ILE A 24 -9.15 3.46 15.00
CA ILE A 24 -8.73 4.85 14.78
C ILE A 24 -7.21 5.00 14.64
N THR A 25 -6.43 4.01 15.06
CA THR A 25 -4.96 4.04 14.95
C THR A 25 -4.43 4.22 13.51
N PRO A 26 -4.90 3.49 12.48
CA PRO A 26 -4.49 3.75 11.09
C PRO A 26 -4.90 5.14 10.59
N LEU A 27 -6.07 5.65 11.00
CA LEU A 27 -6.52 7.00 10.64
C LEU A 27 -5.62 8.08 11.26
N ALA A 28 -5.25 7.91 12.53
CA ALA A 28 -4.34 8.80 13.22
C ALA A 28 -2.92 8.80 12.61
N ASP A 29 -2.44 7.65 12.14
CA ASP A 29 -1.14 7.55 11.45
C ASP A 29 -1.19 8.27 10.09
N ALA A 30 -2.29 8.12 9.33
CA ALA A 30 -2.50 8.86 8.09
C ALA A 30 -2.58 10.38 8.32
N ALA A 31 -3.34 10.83 9.33
CA ALA A 31 -3.42 12.25 9.70
C ALA A 31 -2.05 12.81 10.13
N LYS A 32 -1.26 12.00 10.84
CA LYS A 32 0.12 12.35 11.22
C LYS A 32 1.05 12.47 10.01
N LEU A 33 0.91 11.59 9.02
CA LEU A 33 1.68 11.66 7.77
C LEU A 33 1.31 12.90 6.95
N LEU A 34 0.02 13.24 6.86
CA LEU A 34 -0.47 14.43 6.12
C LEU A 34 -0.04 15.76 6.75
N SER A 35 0.11 15.79 8.08
CA SER A 35 0.56 16.99 8.81
C SER A 35 2.08 17.16 8.84
N LYS A 36 2.84 16.15 8.40
CA LYS A 36 4.30 16.21 8.37
C LYS A 36 4.76 17.00 7.15
N THR A 37 5.78 17.85 7.33
CA THR A 37 6.37 18.59 6.22
C THR A 37 6.93 17.65 5.17
N PHE A 38 6.61 17.93 3.91
CA PHE A 38 7.06 17.13 2.78
C PHE A 38 8.52 17.47 2.47
N VAL A 39 9.45 16.65 2.96
CA VAL A 39 10.88 16.82 2.71
C VAL A 39 11.23 16.02 1.46
N LEU A 40 11.48 16.72 0.34
CA LEU A 40 12.06 16.08 -0.85
C LEU A 40 13.57 15.94 -0.70
N PRO A 41 14.17 14.86 -1.23
CA PRO A 41 15.62 14.71 -1.23
C PRO A 41 16.27 15.88 -1.98
N GLY A 42 17.34 16.44 -1.38
CA GLY A 42 18.11 17.54 -1.97
C GLY A 42 19.04 17.11 -3.10
N LEU A 43 19.41 15.82 -3.13
CA LEU A 43 20.20 15.20 -4.17
C LEU A 43 19.31 14.20 -4.92
N GLY A 44 19.22 14.35 -6.25
CA GLY A 44 18.39 13.50 -7.11
C GLY A 44 17.23 14.25 -7.80
N SER A 45 16.69 13.63 -8.84
CA SER A 45 15.59 14.20 -9.62
C SER A 45 14.25 14.00 -8.91
N ARG A 46 13.71 15.10 -8.37
CA ARG A 46 12.39 15.14 -7.70
C ARG A 46 11.25 14.57 -8.56
N LEU A 47 11.33 14.79 -9.87
CA LEU A 47 10.37 14.29 -10.86
C LEU A 47 10.30 12.75 -10.87
N ILE A 48 11.45 12.07 -10.86
CA ILE A 48 11.52 10.61 -10.93
C ILE A 48 11.02 9.97 -9.63
N VAL A 49 11.33 10.57 -8.48
CA VAL A 49 10.84 10.08 -7.18
C VAL A 49 9.33 10.26 -7.04
N CYS A 50 8.77 11.38 -7.52
CA CYS A 50 7.33 11.62 -7.48
C CYS A 50 6.56 10.73 -8.48
N SER A 51 7.09 10.54 -9.70
CA SER A 51 6.47 9.70 -10.72
C SER A 51 6.51 8.22 -10.33
N SER A 52 7.62 7.74 -9.78
CA SER A 52 7.75 6.37 -9.29
C SER A 52 6.82 6.06 -8.11
N ALA A 53 6.70 6.98 -7.14
CA ALA A 53 5.72 6.86 -6.05
C ALA A 53 4.28 6.81 -6.58
N SER A 54 3.96 7.62 -7.59
CA SER A 54 2.64 7.64 -8.24
C SER A 54 2.36 6.34 -9.00
N LEU A 55 3.36 5.77 -9.69
CA LEU A 55 3.26 4.49 -10.39
C LEU A 55 2.95 3.35 -9.42
N LEU A 56 3.66 3.27 -8.29
CA LEU A 56 3.41 2.24 -7.27
C LEU A 56 1.99 2.33 -6.71
N PHE A 57 1.52 3.55 -6.44
CA PHE A 57 0.15 3.78 -5.98
C PHE A 57 -0.89 3.37 -7.03
N PHE A 58 -0.66 3.70 -8.30
CA PHE A 58 -1.57 3.35 -9.38
C PHE A 58 -1.69 1.84 -9.56
N VAL A 59 -0.57 1.11 -9.60
CA VAL A 59 -0.55 -0.36 -9.73
C VAL A 59 -1.31 -1.02 -8.58
N SER A 60 -1.13 -0.55 -7.34
CA SER A 60 -1.86 -1.08 -6.18
C SER A 60 -3.37 -0.90 -6.30
N ASN A 61 -3.84 0.23 -6.83
CA ASN A 61 -5.28 0.49 -7.01
C ASN A 61 -5.89 -0.37 -8.11
N VAL A 62 -5.18 -0.56 -9.23
CA VAL A 62 -5.63 -1.41 -10.33
C VAL A 62 -5.76 -2.86 -9.86
N LEU A 63 -4.78 -3.37 -9.10
CA LEU A 63 -4.85 -4.71 -8.51
C LEU A 63 -6.08 -4.87 -7.60
N PHE A 64 -6.35 -3.89 -6.73
CA PHE A 64 -7.52 -3.91 -5.86
C PHE A 64 -8.83 -3.98 -6.65
N TRP A 65 -8.97 -3.18 -7.71
CA TRP A 65 -10.14 -3.20 -8.59
C TRP A 65 -10.31 -4.53 -9.34
N CYS A 66 -9.21 -5.15 -9.79
CA CYS A 66 -9.25 -6.47 -10.41
C CYS A 66 -9.80 -7.54 -9.46
N PHE A 67 -9.37 -7.53 -8.19
CA PHE A 67 -9.90 -8.46 -7.18
C PHE A 67 -11.38 -8.19 -6.85
N TYR A 68 -11.82 -6.94 -6.88
CA TYR A 68 -13.25 -6.63 -6.69
C TYR A 68 -14.10 -7.12 -7.86
N SER A 69 -13.61 -6.99 -9.09
CA SER A 69 -14.32 -7.40 -10.30
C SER A 69 -14.36 -8.92 -10.53
N SER A 70 -13.52 -9.70 -9.86
CA SER A 70 -13.39 -11.16 -10.10
C SER A 70 -14.52 -12.00 -9.50
N GLN A 71 -15.63 -11.39 -9.04
CA GLN A 71 -16.77 -12.12 -8.48
C GLN A 71 -17.52 -12.97 -9.52
N SER A 72 -17.36 -12.69 -10.82
CA SER A 72 -17.90 -13.52 -11.90
C SER A 72 -16.95 -14.67 -12.25
N THR A 73 -17.44 -15.90 -12.14
CA THR A 73 -16.67 -17.12 -12.42
C THR A 73 -16.34 -17.33 -13.90
N ALA A 74 -17.03 -16.63 -14.81
CA ALA A 74 -16.90 -16.84 -16.26
C ALA A 74 -15.57 -16.36 -16.85
N TYR A 75 -14.86 -15.43 -16.19
CA TYR A 75 -13.65 -14.79 -16.72
C TYR A 75 -12.41 -15.04 -15.86
N LEU A 76 -12.46 -16.03 -14.95
CA LEU A 76 -11.45 -16.22 -13.92
C LEU A 76 -10.05 -16.52 -14.50
N SER A 77 -9.96 -17.24 -15.62
CA SER A 77 -8.68 -17.57 -16.27
C SER A 77 -7.97 -16.36 -16.86
N SER A 78 -8.69 -15.45 -17.54
CA SER A 78 -8.09 -14.24 -18.12
C SER A 78 -7.73 -13.22 -17.04
N HIS A 79 -8.51 -13.14 -15.96
CA HIS A 79 -8.20 -12.28 -14.82
C HIS A 79 -6.92 -12.70 -14.09
N VAL A 80 -6.66 -14.01 -13.92
CA VAL A 80 -5.43 -14.50 -13.28
C VAL A 80 -4.19 -14.10 -14.09
N VAL A 81 -4.22 -14.27 -15.42
CA VAL A 81 -3.10 -13.87 -16.28
C VAL A 81 -2.90 -12.36 -16.26
N PHE A 82 -3.99 -11.59 -16.26
CA PHE A 82 -3.93 -10.13 -16.16
C PHE A 82 -3.33 -9.65 -14.84
N VAL A 83 -3.73 -10.24 -13.71
CA VAL A 83 -3.14 -9.95 -12.40
C VAL A 83 -1.65 -10.30 -12.37
N LEU A 84 -1.26 -11.44 -12.93
CA LEU A 84 0.16 -11.82 -13.04
C LEU A 84 0.97 -10.79 -13.83
N ALA A 85 0.43 -10.29 -14.94
CA ALA A 85 1.10 -9.27 -15.75
C ALA A 85 1.26 -7.95 -14.98
N LEU A 86 0.24 -7.51 -14.25
CA LEU A 86 0.28 -6.28 -13.44
C LEU A 86 1.29 -6.36 -12.29
N LEU A 87 1.54 -7.55 -11.72
CA LEU A 87 2.53 -7.76 -10.67
C LEU A 87 3.98 -7.52 -11.13
N SER A 88 4.25 -7.42 -12.43
CA SER A 88 5.58 -7.08 -12.97
C SER A 88 5.89 -5.57 -12.99
N LEU A 89 4.85 -4.73 -13.02
CA LEU A 89 4.98 -3.27 -13.08
C LEU A 89 5.60 -2.56 -11.84
N PRO A 90 5.41 -3.01 -10.59
CA PRO A 90 5.95 -2.31 -9.43
C PRO A 90 7.49 -2.34 -9.37
N VAL A 91 8.14 -3.27 -10.09
CA VAL A 91 9.61 -3.33 -10.20
C VAL A 91 10.19 -2.02 -10.75
N PHE A 92 9.53 -1.41 -11.75
CA PHE A 92 9.95 -0.11 -12.30
C PHE A 92 9.82 1.03 -11.28
N GLY A 93 8.79 0.97 -10.44
CA GLY A 93 8.61 1.94 -9.36
C GLY A 93 9.71 1.83 -8.30
N VAL A 94 10.09 0.61 -7.92
CA VAL A 94 11.16 0.38 -6.93
C VAL A 94 12.52 0.80 -7.50
N LEU A 95 12.83 0.45 -8.76
CA LEU A 95 14.07 0.87 -9.42
C LEU A 95 14.18 2.38 -9.61
N GLY A 96 13.07 3.09 -9.79
CA GLY A 96 13.07 4.55 -9.93
C GLY A 96 13.28 5.32 -8.61
N ILE A 97 13.11 4.66 -7.47
CA ILE A 97 13.29 5.26 -6.13
C ILE A 97 14.71 5.01 -5.60
N GLY A 98 15.28 3.83 -5.87
CA GLY A 98 16.65 3.44 -5.46
C GLY A 98 17.72 4.13 -6.29
#